data_AF-A0A2A2RMZ0-F1
#
_entry.id   AF-A0A2A2RMZ0-F1
#
_cell.length_a   1.000
_cell.length_b   1.000
_cell.length_c   1.000
_cell.angle_alpha   90.00
_cell.angle_beta   90.00
_cell.angle_gamma   90.00
#
_symmetry.space_group_name_H-M   'P 1'
#
loop_
_entity.id
_entity.type
_entity.pdbx_description
1 polymer ?
#
loop_
_entity_poly.entity_id
_entity_poly.type
_entity_poly.pdbx_seq_one_letter_code
_entity_poly.pdbx_strand_id
1 'polypeptide(L)'
;VFTLGHAITLTLVVTGAIPSVGTWIEPIIAATIALGGYLAYRQKPAQTAFVVVPLVFGLIHGLGFAAAAADKLQDIGTGDLAKLLLGFNVGVEAAQAGIILATAGVLWVLGRARLETTPLRRVLGLLIAIAGTAIMAARIWPLLIGA
;
A
#
# COMPACT_ATOMS: atom_id res chain seq x y z
N VAL A 1 5.61 -9.33 5.20
CA VAL A 1 5.38 -8.49 6.41
C VAL A 1 4.44 -7.31 6.18
N PHE A 2 4.30 -6.80 4.95
CA PHE A 2 3.24 -5.84 4.61
C PHE A 2 1.85 -6.41 4.90
N THR A 3 1.51 -7.56 4.32
CA THR A 3 0.20 -8.21 4.47
C THR A 3 -0.11 -8.52 5.93
N LEU A 4 0.92 -8.85 6.72
CA LEU A 4 0.78 -9.02 8.17
C LEU A 4 0.36 -7.71 8.87
N GLY A 5 1.08 -6.61 8.63
CA GLY A 5 0.72 -5.30 9.21
C GLY A 5 -0.67 -4.86 8.75
N HIS A 6 -0.98 -5.08 7.47
CA HIS A 6 -2.27 -4.78 6.87
C HIS A 6 -3.41 -5.55 7.54
N ALA A 7 -3.26 -6.87 7.69
CA ALA A 7 -4.24 -7.72 8.34
C ALA A 7 -4.48 -7.31 9.79
N ILE A 8 -3.43 -6.92 10.53
CA ILE A 8 -3.53 -6.47 11.92
C ILE A 8 -4.44 -5.24 12.02
N THR A 9 -4.11 -4.13 11.33
CA THR A 9 -4.90 -2.90 11.46
C THR A 9 -6.29 -3.02 10.86
N LEU A 10 -6.43 -3.78 9.77
CA LEU A 10 -7.74 -4.07 9.19
C LEU A 10 -8.65 -4.79 10.20
N THR A 11 -8.15 -5.86 10.80
CA THR A 11 -8.92 -6.65 11.77
C THR A 11 -9.30 -5.79 12.96
N LEU A 12 -8.34 -5.05 13.54
CA LEU A 12 -8.59 -4.23 14.73
C LEU A 12 -9.66 -3.15 14.50
N VAL A 13 -9.68 -2.51 13.33
CA VAL A 13 -10.69 -1.49 13.03
C VAL A 13 -12.05 -2.13 12.73
N VAL A 14 -12.09 -3.21 11.92
CA VAL A 14 -13.36 -3.84 11.54
C VAL A 14 -14.07 -4.49 12.73
N THR A 15 -13.32 -5.06 13.68
CA THR A 15 -13.92 -5.59 14.93
C THR A 15 -14.24 -4.50 15.95
N GLY A 16 -13.97 -3.22 15.65
CA GLY A 16 -14.18 -2.10 16.57
C GLY A 16 -13.21 -2.05 17.76
N ALA A 17 -12.10 -2.80 17.72
CA ALA A 17 -11.10 -2.79 18.79
C ALA A 17 -10.30 -1.48 18.84
N ILE A 18 -10.12 -0.82 17.68
CA ILE A 18 -9.59 0.55 17.57
C ILE A 18 -10.48 1.38 16.64
N PRO A 19 -10.56 2.70 16.84
CA PRO A 19 -11.32 3.56 15.93
C PRO A 19 -10.64 3.68 14.56
N SER A 20 -11.46 3.97 13.54
CA SER A 20 -10.96 4.40 12.23
C SER A 20 -10.27 5.76 12.33
N VAL A 21 -9.22 5.97 11.52
CA VAL A 21 -8.52 7.26 11.39
C VAL A 21 -9.30 8.24 10.50
N GLY A 22 -10.38 7.78 9.87
CA GLY A 22 -11.27 8.60 9.06
C GLY A 22 -10.57 9.17 7.81
N THR A 23 -10.97 10.36 7.38
CA THR A 23 -10.53 10.98 6.12
C THR A 23 -9.04 11.33 6.07
N TRP A 24 -8.35 11.40 7.22
CA TRP A 24 -6.91 11.64 7.28
C TRP A 24 -6.06 10.46 6.82
N ILE A 25 -6.62 9.25 6.72
CA ILE A 25 -5.82 8.08 6.31
C ILE A 25 -5.46 8.12 4.82
N GLU A 26 -6.34 8.65 3.97
CA GLU A 26 -6.11 8.74 2.53
C GLU A 26 -4.86 9.56 2.15
N PRO A 27 -4.68 10.81 2.67
CA PRO A 27 -3.46 11.56 2.37
C PRO A 27 -2.20 10.91 2.96
N ILE A 28 -2.30 10.21 4.10
CA ILE A 28 -1.16 9.47 4.66
C ILE A 28 -0.77 8.30 3.74
N ILE A 29 -1.74 7.54 3.23
CA ILE A 29 -1.50 6.49 2.24
C ILE A 29 -0.84 7.08 0.98
N ALA A 30 -1.38 8.17 0.45
CA ALA A 30 -0.79 8.85 -0.71
C ALA A 30 0.65 9.31 -0.47
N ALA A 31 0.96 9.81 0.74
CA ALA A 31 2.32 10.17 1.14
C ALA A 31 3.27 8.96 1.13
N THR A 32 2.83 7.79 1.60
CA THR A 32 3.65 6.57 1.54
C THR A 32 3.94 6.11 0.11
N ILE A 33 2.98 6.26 -0.81
CA ILE A 33 3.15 5.99 -2.25
C ILE A 33 4.17 6.96 -2.85
N ALA A 34 4.05 8.25 -2.53
CA ALA A 34 4.99 9.28 -2.98
C ALA A 34 6.42 8.97 -2.52
N LEU A 35 6.58 8.58 -1.25
CA LEU A 35 7.86 8.16 -0.69
C LEU A 35 8.41 6.92 -1.40
N GLY A 36 7.58 5.91 -1.64
CA GLY A 36 7.96 4.70 -2.37
C GLY A 36 8.47 5.01 -3.79
N GLY A 37 7.74 5.85 -4.52
CA GLY A 37 8.16 6.35 -5.84
C GLY A 37 9.49 7.10 -5.79
N TYR A 38 9.66 7.98 -4.80
CA TYR A 38 10.89 8.75 -4.62
C TYR A 38 12.11 7.85 -4.32
N LEU A 39 11.94 6.83 -3.46
CA LEU A 39 13.00 5.87 -3.17
C LEU A 39 13.36 5.04 -4.41
N ALA A 40 12.37 4.66 -5.21
CA ALA A 40 12.57 4.00 -6.50
C ALA A 40 13.32 4.91 -7.50
N TYR A 41 12.95 6.19 -7.59
CA TYR A 41 13.68 7.19 -8.41
C TYR A 41 15.14 7.32 -7.98
N ARG A 42 15.40 7.40 -6.68
CA ARG A 42 16.76 7.48 -6.11
C ARG A 42 17.59 6.21 -6.32
N GLN A 43 16.98 5.10 -6.74
CA GLN A 43 17.60 3.77 -6.80
C GLN A 43 18.27 3.40 -5.47
N LYS A 44 17.69 3.85 -4.35
CA LYS A 44 18.17 3.52 -3.00
C LYS A 44 17.33 2.37 -2.47
N PRO A 45 17.80 1.11 -2.58
CA PRO A 45 17.13 0.01 -1.91
C PRO A 45 17.13 0.29 -0.40
N ALA A 46 15.99 0.02 0.27
CA ALA A 46 15.83 0.18 1.71
C ALA A 46 16.60 -0.94 2.46
N GLN A 47 17.91 -1.04 2.23
CA GLN A 47 18.72 -2.21 2.60
C GLN A 47 18.72 -2.52 4.09
N THR A 48 18.56 -1.49 4.91
CA THR A 48 18.55 -1.58 6.37
C THR A 48 17.15 -1.72 6.99
N ALA A 49 16.07 -1.63 6.20
CA ALA A 49 14.71 -1.57 6.73
C ALA A 49 13.69 -2.46 6.00
N PHE A 50 14.15 -3.54 5.36
CA PHE A 50 13.31 -4.46 4.59
C PHE A 50 12.16 -5.12 5.36
N VAL A 51 12.25 -5.17 6.69
CA VAL A 51 11.15 -5.67 7.53
C VAL A 51 10.26 -4.53 8.02
N VAL A 52 10.89 -3.49 8.59
CA VAL A 52 10.18 -2.39 9.26
C VAL A 52 9.37 -1.57 8.28
N VAL A 53 9.95 -1.16 7.15
CA VAL A 53 9.27 -0.28 6.19
C VAL A 53 8.02 -0.95 5.61
N PRO A 54 8.07 -2.19 5.08
CA PRO A 54 6.87 -2.82 4.54
C PRO A 54 5.84 -3.13 5.63
N LEU A 55 6.26 -3.46 6.86
CA LEU A 55 5.33 -3.66 7.99
C LEU A 55 4.56 -2.37 8.31
N VAL A 56 5.26 -1.24 8.46
CA VAL A 56 4.64 0.07 8.72
C VAL A 56 3.73 0.49 7.58
N PHE A 57 4.15 0.28 6.32
CA PHE A 57 3.30 0.49 5.16
C PHE A 57 2.03 -0.35 5.26
N GLY A 58 2.15 -1.64 5.61
CA GLY A 58 1.02 -2.53 5.83
C GLY A 58 0.04 -1.98 6.87
N LEU A 59 0.54 -1.62 8.06
CA LEU A 59 -0.27 -1.05 9.13
C LEU A 59 -1.07 0.17 8.64
N ILE A 60 -0.41 1.13 7.96
CA ILE A 60 -1.06 2.33 7.43
C ILE A 60 -2.13 1.98 6.39
N HIS A 61 -1.83 1.09 5.43
CA HIS A 61 -2.77 0.77 4.36
C HIS A 61 -3.98 -0.05 4.87
N GLY A 62 -3.81 -0.85 5.93
CA GLY A 62 -4.92 -1.58 6.57
C GLY A 62 -5.96 -0.66 7.18
N LEU A 63 -5.54 0.47 7.74
CA LEU A 63 -6.45 1.50 8.26
C LEU A 63 -7.30 2.11 7.14
N GLY A 64 -6.75 2.31 5.93
CA GLY A 64 -7.48 2.91 4.82
C GLY A 64 -8.60 2.03 4.27
N PHE A 65 -8.33 0.74 4.09
CA PHE A 65 -9.37 -0.20 3.67
C PHE A 65 -10.43 -0.39 4.76
N ALA A 66 -10.00 -0.47 6.01
CA ALA A 66 -10.93 -0.61 7.12
C ALA A 66 -11.87 0.60 7.26
N ALA A 67 -11.38 1.81 7.01
CA ALA A 67 -12.23 3.01 7.00
C ALA A 67 -13.37 2.93 5.97
N ALA A 68 -13.16 2.27 4.83
CA ALA A 68 -14.17 2.10 3.79
C ALA A 68 -15.06 0.86 3.97
N ALA A 69 -14.58 -0.12 4.74
CA ALA A 69 -15.23 -1.42 4.88
C ALA A 69 -15.92 -1.62 6.24
N ALA A 70 -15.49 -0.93 7.29
CA ALA A 70 -15.98 -1.14 8.66
C ALA A 70 -17.52 -1.12 8.72
N ASP A 71 -18.15 -0.07 8.18
CA ASP A 71 -19.61 0.10 8.16
C ASP A 71 -20.36 -1.04 7.44
N LYS A 72 -19.71 -1.69 6.46
CA LYS A 72 -20.31 -2.80 5.69
C LYS A 72 -20.12 -4.15 6.37
N LEU A 73 -19.20 -4.24 7.33
CA LEU A 73 -18.77 -5.49 7.95
C LEU A 73 -19.24 -5.65 9.39
N GLN A 74 -19.90 -4.63 9.97
CA GLN A 74 -20.31 -4.61 11.39
C GLN A 74 -21.27 -5.75 11.77
N ASP A 75 -22.14 -6.16 10.84
CA ASP A 75 -23.20 -7.15 11.10
C ASP A 75 -22.82 -8.58 10.67
N ILE A 76 -21.58 -8.80 10.21
CA ILE A 76 -21.14 -10.12 9.75
C ILE A 76 -20.74 -10.99 10.94
N GLY A 77 -21.23 -12.23 10.99
CA GLY A 77 -20.84 -13.20 12.00
C GLY A 77 -19.31 -13.44 12.02
N THR A 78 -18.73 -13.64 13.20
CA THR A 78 -17.28 -13.74 13.40
C THR A 78 -16.59 -14.79 12.52
N GLY A 79 -17.24 -15.93 12.29
CA GLY A 79 -16.72 -16.99 11.42
C GLY A 79 -16.65 -16.58 9.95
N ASP A 80 -17.63 -15.81 9.46
CA ASP A 80 -17.65 -15.33 8.08
C ASP A 80 -16.74 -14.12 7.88
N LEU A 81 -16.64 -13.25 8.90
CA LEU A 81 -15.64 -12.18 8.93
C LEU A 81 -14.21 -12.75 8.85
N ALA A 82 -13.91 -13.81 9.61
CA ALA A 82 -12.61 -14.46 9.57
C ALA A 82 -12.29 -15.03 8.17
N LYS A 83 -13.26 -15.70 7.53
CA LYS A 83 -13.11 -16.20 6.14
C LYS A 83 -12.89 -15.06 5.15
N LEU A 84 -13.66 -13.97 5.28
CA LEU A 84 -13.54 -12.81 4.40
C LEU A 84 -12.16 -12.16 4.54
N LEU A 85 -11.70 -11.90 5.78
CA LEU A 85 -10.39 -11.32 6.04
C LEU A 85 -9.26 -12.24 5.55
N LEU A 86 -9.39 -13.55 5.74
CA LEU A 86 -8.42 -14.51 5.23
C LEU A 86 -8.37 -14.48 3.70
N GLY A 87 -9.52 -14.60 3.03
CA GLY A 87 -9.60 -14.60 1.57
C GLY A 87 -9.09 -13.30 0.95
N PHE A 88 -9.40 -12.16 1.59
CA PHE A 88 -8.91 -10.85 1.17
C PHE A 88 -7.38 -10.77 1.28
N ASN A 89 -6.78 -11.16 2.40
CA ASN A 89 -5.32 -11.13 2.56
C ASN A 89 -4.60 -12.12 1.64
N VAL A 90 -5.18 -13.31 1.41
CA VAL A 90 -4.66 -14.26 0.41
C VAL A 90 -4.70 -13.65 -0.99
N GLY A 91 -5.78 -12.95 -1.34
CA GLY A 91 -5.88 -12.21 -2.60
C GLY A 91 -4.82 -11.12 -2.73
N VAL A 92 -4.56 -10.34 -1.67
CA VAL A 92 -3.51 -9.32 -1.64
C VAL A 92 -2.13 -9.94 -1.85
N GLU A 93 -1.80 -11.00 -1.11
CA GLU A 93 -0.51 -11.70 -1.23
C GLU A 93 -0.33 -12.29 -2.63
N ALA A 94 -1.38 -12.91 -3.20
CA ALA A 94 -1.35 -13.45 -4.56
C ALA A 94 -1.14 -12.37 -5.61
N ALA A 95 -1.81 -11.21 -5.49
CA ALA A 95 -1.64 -10.09 -6.40
C ALA A 95 -0.22 -9.51 -6.31
N GLN A 96 0.32 -9.34 -5.09
CA GLN A 96 1.69 -8.88 -4.88
C GLN A 96 2.71 -9.85 -5.47
N ALA A 97 2.57 -11.15 -5.21
CA ALA A 97 3.42 -12.19 -5.79
C ALA A 97 3.35 -12.17 -7.33
N GLY A 98 2.15 -12.05 -7.90
CA GLY A 98 1.95 -11.94 -9.35
C GLY A 98 2.70 -10.74 -9.96
N ILE A 99 2.57 -9.55 -9.36
CA ILE A 99 3.27 -8.34 -9.83
C ILE A 99 4.79 -8.50 -9.72
N ILE A 100 5.28 -9.05 -8.59
CA ILE A 100 6.72 -9.28 -8.38
C ILE A 100 7.25 -10.25 -9.43
N LEU A 101 6.59 -11.39 -9.64
CA LEU A 101 7.01 -12.40 -10.61
C LEU A 101 6.98 -11.87 -12.05
N ALA A 102 5.91 -11.15 -12.42
CA ALA A 102 5.79 -10.54 -13.74
C ALA A 102 6.91 -9.51 -13.98
N THR A 103 7.13 -8.61 -13.02
CA THR A 103 8.17 -7.58 -13.10
C THR A 103 9.58 -8.20 -13.14
N ALA A 104 9.83 -9.20 -12.30
CA ALA A 104 11.10 -9.93 -12.29
C ALA A 104 11.34 -10.64 -13.62
N GLY A 105 10.31 -11.27 -14.21
CA GLY A 105 10.38 -11.90 -15.52
C GLY A 105 10.73 -10.90 -16.63
N VAL A 106 10.06 -9.75 -16.67
CA VAL A 106 10.36 -8.67 -17.62
C VAL A 106 11.81 -8.19 -17.45
N LEU A 107 12.25 -7.88 -16.23
CA LEU A 107 13.61 -7.43 -15.97
C LEU A 107 14.66 -8.50 -16.33
N TRP A 108 14.36 -9.77 -16.13
CA TRP A 108 15.24 -10.87 -16.51
C TRP A 108 15.42 -10.97 -18.03
N VAL A 109 14.32 -10.87 -18.81
CA VAL A 109 14.39 -10.86 -20.28
C VAL A 109 15.16 -9.64 -20.79
N LEU A 110 14.86 -8.45 -20.28
CA LEU A 110 15.56 -7.21 -20.66
C LEU A 110 17.05 -7.28 -20.31
N GLY A 111 17.39 -7.88 -19.16
CA GLY A 111 18.77 -8.14 -18.76
C GLY A 111 19.50 -9.10 -19.69
N ARG A 112 18.84 -10.19 -20.15
CA ARG A 112 19.37 -11.11 -21.18
C ARG A 112 19.62 -10.39 -22.50
N ALA A 113 18.77 -9.44 -22.87
CA ALA A 113 18.91 -8.60 -24.05
C ALA A 113 19.94 -7.45 -23.87
N ARG A 114 20.59 -7.35 -22.70
CA ARG A 114 21.55 -6.28 -22.35
C ARG A 114 20.96 -4.86 -22.47
N LEU A 115 19.66 -4.72 -22.23
CA LEU A 115 18.98 -3.43 -22.23
C LEU A 115 19.12 -2.74 -20.87
N GLU A 116 19.59 -1.50 -20.90
CA GLU A 116 19.72 -0.61 -19.73
C GLU A 116 18.33 -0.20 -19.22
N THR A 117 17.89 -0.75 -18.09
CA THR A 117 16.57 -0.46 -17.50
C THR A 117 16.57 0.67 -16.48
N THR A 118 17.75 1.15 -16.08
CA THR A 118 17.91 2.18 -15.03
C THR A 118 17.15 3.48 -15.35
N PRO A 119 17.24 4.07 -16.57
CA PRO A 119 16.52 5.30 -16.88
C PRO A 119 15.00 5.13 -16.76
N LEU A 120 14.48 4.02 -17.30
CA LEU A 120 13.05 3.69 -17.23
C LEU A 120 12.58 3.58 -15.78
N ARG A 121 13.31 2.82 -14.94
CA ARG A 121 12.98 2.66 -13.51
C ARG A 121 12.98 3.99 -12.77
N ARG A 122 13.91 4.90 -13.09
CA ARG A 122 13.96 6.24 -12.51
C ARG A 122 12.75 7.08 -12.94
N VAL A 123 12.44 7.12 -14.23
CA VAL A 123 11.29 7.87 -14.76
C VAL A 123 10.00 7.35 -14.13
N LEU A 124 9.78 6.04 -14.11
CA LEU A 124 8.59 5.45 -13.48
C LEU A 124 8.50 5.77 -11.98
N GLY A 125 9.62 5.65 -11.25
CA GLY A 125 9.67 6.03 -9.84
C GLY A 125 9.31 7.51 -9.61
N LEU A 126 9.83 8.40 -10.45
CA LEU A 126 9.54 9.84 -10.37
C LEU A 126 8.07 10.13 -10.68
N LEU A 127 7.50 9.48 -11.69
CA LEU A 127 6.08 9.62 -12.03
C LEU A 127 5.19 9.14 -10.87
N ILE A 128 5.52 8.02 -10.23
CA ILE A 128 4.81 7.54 -9.04
C ILE A 128 4.94 8.55 -7.89
N ALA A 129 6.13 9.12 -7.69
CA ALA A 129 6.35 10.12 -6.65
C ALA A 129 5.47 11.36 -6.87
N ILE A 130 5.45 11.89 -8.09
CA ILE A 130 4.65 13.05 -8.48
C ILE A 130 3.16 12.75 -8.31
N ALA A 131 2.68 11.62 -8.82
CA ALA A 131 1.29 11.22 -8.70
C ALA A 131 0.86 11.08 -7.24
N GLY A 132 1.67 10.42 -6.40
CA GLY A 132 1.42 10.28 -4.97
C GLY A 132 1.34 11.63 -4.26
N THR A 133 2.27 12.55 -4.56
CA THR A 133 2.25 13.91 -4.00
C THR A 133 1.02 14.71 -4.47
N ALA A 134 0.65 14.61 -5.74
CA ALA A 134 -0.53 15.29 -6.27
C ALA A 134 -1.83 14.78 -5.62
N ILE A 135 -1.97 13.46 -5.47
CA ILE A 135 -3.11 12.85 -4.78
C ILE A 135 -3.13 13.26 -3.31
N MET A 136 -1.98 13.24 -2.63
CA MET A 136 -1.87 13.69 -1.24
C MET A 136 -2.35 15.14 -1.10
N ALA A 137 -1.89 16.06 -1.95
CA ALA A 137 -2.33 17.45 -1.93
C ALA A 137 -3.84 17.56 -2.19
N ALA A 138 -4.37 16.82 -3.18
CA ALA A 138 -5.79 16.80 -3.49
C ALA A 138 -6.66 16.27 -2.35
N ARG A 139 -6.14 15.34 -1.53
CA ARG A 139 -6.84 14.81 -0.35
C ARG A 139 -6.70 15.67 0.89
N ILE A 140 -5.58 16.39 1.06
CA ILE A 140 -5.40 17.34 2.16
C ILE A 140 -6.26 18.59 1.95
N TRP A 141 -6.44 19.02 0.70
CA TRP A 141 -7.09 20.29 0.39
C TRP A 141 -8.49 20.46 1.02
N PRO A 142 -9.46 19.54 0.86
CA PRO A 142 -10.77 19.65 1.50
C PRO A 142 -10.71 19.69 3.02
N LEU A 143 -9.79 18.91 3.62
CA LEU A 143 -9.63 18.81 5.08
C LEU A 143 -9.17 20.12 5.72
N LEU A 144 -8.38 20.94 5.00
CA LEU A 144 -7.89 22.22 5.51
C LEU A 144 -8.92 23.34 5.37
N ILE A 145 -9.76 23.29 4.34
CA ILE A 145 -10.74 24.35 4.05
C ILE A 145 -12.13 24.07 4.64
N GLY A 146 -12.31 22.92 5.31
CA GLY A 146 -13.56 22.53 5.96
C GLY A 146 -14.68 22.21 4.96
N ALA A 147 -14.33 21.72 3.77
CA ALA A 147 -15.27 21.33 2.72
C ALA A 147 -15.53 19.81 2.71
#